data_AF-A0A6A0H3N9-F1
#
_entry.id   AF-A0A6A0H3N9-F1
#
_cell.length_a   1.000
_cell.length_b   1.000
_cell.length_c   1.000
_cell.angle_alpha   90.00
_cell.angle_beta   90.00
_cell.angle_gamma   90.00
#
_symmetry.space_group_name_H-M   'P 1'
#
loop_
_entity.id
_entity.type
_entity.pdbx_description
1 polymer ?
#
loop_
_entity_poly.entity_id
_entity_poly.type
_entity_poly.pdbx_seq_one_letter_code
_entity_poly.pdbx_strand_id
1 'polypeptide(L)'
;MLLDLLSRWYEWMLLGWLSGNLVAELTSPGDRTGLGWIKVFVLMFGGMGVLTHVFGFLYYGHQGPLQEILYVRNVLIGCGLLLATVQLLDFLSFHNLFGPWAVIIGKLMVDLGRFLVILAIFMFGFTMYLSAIYNPMRPIYTGQAPVQDPFSTSELLFFSLFGLVEPDYMPPFYSHPFWAKTLMKVVFGVYQMVTVVVLINLLIAMMSDTYQRIHAKSDIEWKYGLAKLIRNMSRTSGTPSPLNLLLKLTVSAVACAKYRG
;
A
#
# COMPACT_ATOMS: atom_id res chain seq x y z
N MET A 1 -16.46 -13.31 26.15
CA MET A 1 -16.65 -14.17 24.96
C MET A 1 -17.70 -13.62 24.00
N LEU A 2 -19.00 -13.64 24.31
CA LEU A 2 -20.02 -12.97 23.49
C LEU A 2 -19.80 -11.44 23.45
N LEU A 3 -19.37 -10.87 24.58
CA LEU A 3 -18.97 -9.47 24.74
C LEU A 3 -17.72 -9.04 23.94
N ASP A 4 -16.86 -9.98 23.54
CA ASP A 4 -15.66 -9.65 22.74
C ASP A 4 -15.98 -9.59 21.25
N LEU A 5 -17.04 -10.29 20.83
CA LEU A 5 -17.57 -10.23 19.47
C LEU A 5 -18.58 -9.09 19.29
N LEU A 6 -19.24 -8.67 20.37
CA LEU A 6 -20.15 -7.53 20.33
C LEU A 6 -19.36 -6.27 20.00
N SER A 7 -19.70 -5.70 18.84
CA SER A 7 -19.15 -4.45 18.34
C SER A 7 -19.23 -3.37 19.42
N ARG A 8 -18.06 -2.82 19.78
CA ARG A 8 -17.96 -1.75 20.77
C ARG A 8 -18.57 -0.48 20.19
N TRP A 9 -18.97 0.47 21.05
CA TRP A 9 -19.64 1.70 20.60
C TRP A 9 -18.85 2.47 19.51
N TYR A 10 -17.51 2.46 19.57
CA TYR A 10 -16.67 3.12 18.57
C TYR A 10 -16.67 2.38 17.22
N GLU A 11 -16.87 1.07 17.20
CA GLU A 11 -17.00 0.29 15.97
C GLU A 11 -18.32 0.63 15.26
N TRP A 12 -19.41 0.83 16.00
CA TRP A 12 -20.66 1.36 15.44
C TRP A 12 -20.51 2.75 14.85
N MET A 13 -19.76 3.64 15.52
CA MET A 13 -19.47 4.97 14.99
C MET A 13 -18.62 4.90 13.71
N LEU A 14 -17.60 4.03 13.70
CA LEU A 14 -16.76 3.79 12.52
C LEU A 14 -17.57 3.21 11.35
N LEU A 15 -18.49 2.28 11.61
CA LEU A 15 -19.39 1.73 10.61
C LEU A 15 -20.29 2.80 10.00
N GLY A 16 -20.89 3.66 10.83
CA GLY A 16 -21.65 4.82 10.35
C GLY A 16 -20.82 5.74 9.47
N TRP A 17 -19.58 6.02 9.87
CA TRP A 17 -18.67 6.88 9.12
C TRP A 17 -18.23 6.27 7.78
N LEU A 18 -17.85 4.99 7.77
CA LEU A 18 -17.43 4.25 6.58
C LEU A 18 -18.59 4.07 5.60
N SER A 19 -19.79 3.73 6.09
CA SER A 19 -20.98 3.62 5.25
C SER A 19 -21.38 4.95 4.63
N GLY A 20 -21.31 6.07 5.38
CA GLY A 20 -21.53 7.39 4.83
C GLY A 20 -20.51 7.76 3.76
N ASN A 21 -19.23 7.42 3.95
CA ASN A 21 -18.19 7.63 2.95
C ASN A 21 -18.38 6.74 1.71
N LEU A 22 -18.81 5.49 1.89
CA LEU A 22 -19.13 4.56 0.81
C LEU A 22 -20.29 5.09 -0.05
N VAL A 23 -21.39 5.54 0.59
CA VAL A 23 -22.53 6.12 -0.12
C VAL A 23 -22.15 7.41 -0.85
N ALA A 24 -21.31 8.25 -0.25
CA ALA A 24 -20.77 9.44 -0.91
C ALA A 24 -19.98 9.07 -2.17
N GLU A 25 -19.12 8.05 -2.08
CA GLU A 25 -18.30 7.58 -3.21
C GLU A 25 -19.15 6.95 -4.32
N LEU A 26 -20.18 6.18 -3.98
CA LEU A 26 -21.09 5.56 -4.96
C LEU A 26 -22.02 6.56 -5.64
N THR A 27 -22.48 7.60 -4.93
CA THR A 27 -23.44 8.56 -5.52
C THR A 27 -22.75 9.64 -6.35
N SER A 28 -21.58 10.07 -5.89
CA SER A 28 -20.82 11.15 -6.50
C SER A 28 -19.35 10.77 -6.46
N PRO A 29 -18.88 9.92 -7.40
CA PRO A 29 -17.48 9.54 -7.43
C PRO A 29 -16.63 10.80 -7.56
N GLY A 30 -15.67 10.95 -6.64
CA GLY A 30 -14.78 12.11 -6.62
C GLY A 30 -13.84 12.12 -7.83
N ASP A 31 -13.24 13.27 -8.10
CA ASP A 31 -12.16 13.37 -9.08
C ASP A 31 -10.99 12.49 -8.62
N ARG A 32 -10.66 11.43 -9.37
CA ARG A 32 -9.63 10.45 -9.00
C ARG A 32 -8.23 10.90 -9.37
N THR A 33 -8.00 12.19 -9.58
CA THR A 33 -6.67 12.71 -9.87
C THR A 33 -5.80 12.67 -8.61
N GLY A 34 -4.59 12.10 -8.71
CA GLY A 34 -3.62 12.06 -7.62
C GLY A 34 -4.04 11.14 -6.46
N LEU A 35 -4.06 11.68 -5.25
CA LEU A 35 -4.32 10.98 -3.99
C LEU A 35 -5.80 10.58 -3.79
N GLY A 36 -6.72 11.03 -4.66
CA GLY A 36 -8.15 10.67 -4.60
C GLY A 36 -8.42 9.16 -4.67
N TRP A 37 -7.52 8.37 -5.27
CA TRP A 37 -7.59 6.90 -5.27
C TRP A 37 -7.42 6.30 -3.86
N ILE A 38 -6.69 6.96 -2.96
CA ILE A 38 -6.43 6.45 -1.60
C ILE A 38 -7.73 6.30 -0.84
N LYS A 39 -8.68 7.24 -1.00
CA LYS A 39 -10.02 7.14 -0.39
C LYS A 39 -10.73 5.84 -0.76
N VAL A 40 -10.62 5.39 -2.01
CA VAL A 40 -11.21 4.13 -2.48
C VAL A 40 -10.53 2.94 -1.80
N PHE A 41 -9.20 2.97 -1.64
CA PHE A 41 -8.47 1.92 -0.92
C PHE A 41 -8.83 1.90 0.57
N VAL A 42 -8.97 3.04 1.24
CA VAL A 42 -9.43 3.14 2.64
C VAL A 42 -10.81 2.47 2.78
N LEU A 43 -11.74 2.77 1.88
CA LEU A 43 -13.06 2.15 1.87
C LEU A 43 -13.02 0.65 1.58
N MET A 44 -12.10 0.21 0.70
CA MET A 44 -11.92 -1.19 0.36
C MET A 44 -11.38 -2.00 1.55
N PHE A 45 -10.27 -1.57 2.17
CA PHE A 45 -9.71 -2.23 3.35
C PHE A 45 -10.65 -2.15 4.57
N GLY A 46 -11.29 -0.99 4.78
CA GLY A 46 -12.30 -0.82 5.82
C GLY A 46 -13.49 -1.75 5.61
N GLY A 47 -14.03 -1.82 4.39
CA GLY A 47 -15.13 -2.72 4.03
C GLY A 47 -14.77 -4.19 4.19
N MET A 48 -13.58 -4.62 3.75
CA MET A 48 -13.07 -5.96 4.01
C MET A 48 -12.94 -6.26 5.50
N GLY A 49 -12.47 -5.30 6.31
CA GLY A 49 -12.43 -5.42 7.76
C GLY A 49 -13.83 -5.67 8.36
N VAL A 50 -14.84 -4.93 7.89
CA VAL A 50 -16.24 -5.15 8.32
C VAL A 50 -16.76 -6.52 7.89
N LEU A 51 -16.49 -6.95 6.65
CA LEU A 51 -16.89 -8.26 6.15
C LEU A 51 -16.26 -9.41 6.95
N THR A 52 -14.95 -9.32 7.26
CA THR A 52 -14.28 -10.31 8.11
C THR A 52 -14.85 -10.37 9.52
N HIS A 53 -15.24 -9.22 10.09
CA HIS A 53 -15.92 -9.18 11.38
C HIS A 53 -17.29 -9.87 11.35
N VAL A 54 -18.09 -9.62 10.31
CA VAL A 54 -19.39 -10.29 10.11
C VAL A 54 -19.20 -11.80 9.90
N PHE A 55 -18.19 -12.19 9.13
CA PHE A 55 -17.83 -13.59 8.90
C PHE A 55 -17.45 -14.32 10.20
N GLY A 56 -16.83 -13.61 11.16
CA GLY A 56 -16.52 -14.12 12.49
C GLY A 56 -17.73 -14.63 13.28
N PHE A 57 -18.94 -14.10 13.04
CA PHE A 57 -20.16 -14.60 13.69
C PHE A 57 -20.52 -16.03 13.28
N LEU A 58 -20.11 -16.50 12.10
CA LEU A 58 -20.35 -17.88 11.65
C LEU A 58 -19.53 -18.91 12.43
N TYR A 59 -18.40 -18.49 13.01
CA TYR A 59 -17.50 -19.34 13.80
C TYR A 59 -17.72 -19.17 15.31
N TYR A 60 -18.87 -18.62 15.71
CA TYR A 60 -19.23 -18.46 17.10
C TYR A 60 -19.23 -19.82 17.82
N GLY A 61 -18.29 -20.00 18.75
CA GLY A 61 -18.07 -21.26 19.50
C GLY A 61 -16.71 -21.93 19.23
N HIS A 62 -16.01 -21.59 18.14
CA HIS A 62 -14.67 -22.12 17.83
C HIS A 62 -13.58 -21.08 18.14
N GLN A 63 -12.89 -21.22 19.28
CA GLN A 63 -11.93 -20.23 19.79
C GLN A 63 -10.75 -19.95 18.85
N GLY A 64 -10.11 -20.98 18.30
CA GLY A 64 -8.95 -20.86 17.41
C GLY A 64 -9.22 -20.02 16.16
N PRO A 65 -10.11 -20.47 15.24
CA PRO A 65 -10.37 -19.73 14.00
C PRO A 65 -10.97 -18.35 14.25
N LEU A 66 -11.73 -18.16 15.35
CA LEU A 66 -12.29 -16.86 15.69
C LEU A 66 -11.20 -15.83 16.03
N GLN A 67 -10.16 -16.23 16.77
CA GLN A 67 -9.04 -15.35 17.09
C GLN A 67 -8.25 -14.93 15.84
N GLU A 68 -8.04 -15.87 14.92
CA GLU A 68 -7.37 -15.58 13.64
C GLU A 68 -8.18 -14.60 12.78
N ILE A 69 -9.50 -14.80 12.67
CA ILE A 69 -10.39 -13.90 11.92
C ILE A 69 -10.39 -12.50 12.54
N LEU A 70 -10.45 -12.39 13.87
CA LEU A 70 -10.40 -11.09 14.56
C LEU A 70 -9.02 -10.41 14.43
N TYR A 71 -7.94 -11.19 14.36
CA TYR A 71 -6.61 -10.66 14.06
C TYR A 71 -6.54 -10.10 12.64
N VAL A 72 -7.01 -10.84 11.64
CA VAL A 72 -7.08 -10.37 10.23
C VAL A 72 -7.91 -9.11 10.12
N ARG A 73 -9.07 -9.05 10.80
CA ARG A 73 -9.89 -7.83 10.91
C ARG A 73 -9.06 -6.64 11.40
N ASN A 74 -8.30 -6.81 12.48
CA ASN A 74 -7.49 -5.73 13.06
C ASN A 74 -6.40 -5.25 12.10
N VAL A 75 -5.75 -6.17 11.40
CA VAL A 75 -4.72 -5.83 10.39
C VAL A 75 -5.35 -5.05 9.25
N LEU A 76 -6.51 -5.47 8.71
CA LEU A 76 -7.20 -4.77 7.64
C LEU A 76 -7.65 -3.36 8.04
N ILE A 77 -8.22 -3.21 9.25
CA ILE A 77 -8.61 -1.89 9.78
C ILE A 77 -7.37 -1.03 10.03
N GLY A 78 -6.26 -1.61 10.52
CA GLY A 78 -4.98 -0.94 10.70
C GLY A 78 -4.40 -0.41 9.39
N CYS A 79 -4.44 -1.22 8.32
CA CYS A 79 -4.09 -0.77 6.96
C CYS A 79 -5.01 0.36 6.49
N GLY A 80 -6.31 0.26 6.71
CA GLY A 80 -7.27 1.32 6.41
C GLY A 80 -6.96 2.62 7.15
N LEU A 81 -6.57 2.54 8.44
CA LEU A 81 -6.15 3.70 9.23
C LEU A 81 -4.88 4.35 8.68
N LEU A 82 -3.87 3.55 8.34
CA LEU A 82 -2.63 4.06 7.74
C LEU A 82 -2.90 4.78 6.41
N LEU A 83 -3.78 4.24 5.57
CA LEU A 83 -4.17 4.91 4.34
C LEU A 83 -5.01 6.17 4.62
N ALA A 84 -5.85 6.16 5.66
CA ALA A 84 -6.63 7.32 6.06
C ALA A 84 -5.74 8.46 6.61
N THR A 85 -4.64 8.15 7.28
CA THR A 85 -3.67 9.18 7.70
C THR A 85 -2.94 9.77 6.50
N VAL A 86 -2.59 8.96 5.48
CA VAL A 86 -2.06 9.47 4.21
C VAL A 86 -3.08 10.39 3.51
N GLN A 87 -4.37 10.09 3.61
CA GLN A 87 -5.43 10.97 3.08
C GLN A 87 -5.47 12.36 3.74
N LEU A 88 -4.93 12.54 4.96
CA LEU A 88 -4.79 13.88 5.55
C LEU A 88 -3.87 14.80 4.74
N LEU A 89 -2.97 14.24 3.91
CA LEU A 89 -2.15 15.02 2.99
C LEU A 89 -2.99 15.77 1.94
N ASP A 90 -4.17 15.24 1.57
CA ASP A 90 -5.10 15.95 0.70
C ASP A 90 -5.58 17.24 1.34
N PHE A 91 -5.87 17.21 2.65
CA PHE A 91 -6.25 18.40 3.38
C PHE A 91 -5.10 19.41 3.49
N LEU A 92 -3.88 18.92 3.75
CA LEU A 92 -2.72 19.81 3.80
C LEU A 92 -2.45 20.48 2.44
N SER A 93 -2.78 19.82 1.32
CA SER A 93 -2.58 20.36 -0.02
C SER A 93 -3.41 21.64 -0.34
N PHE A 94 -4.42 21.97 0.46
CA PHE A 94 -5.13 23.26 0.35
C PHE A 94 -4.29 24.44 0.83
N HIS A 95 -3.37 24.20 1.77
CA HIS A 95 -2.56 25.26 2.34
C HIS A 95 -1.54 25.74 1.32
N ASN A 96 -1.38 27.06 1.19
CA ASN A 96 -0.45 27.66 0.23
C ASN A 96 1.01 27.20 0.43
N LEU A 97 1.41 26.87 1.65
CA LEU A 97 2.74 26.32 1.93
C LEU A 97 2.90 24.86 1.49
N PHE A 98 1.87 24.01 1.57
CA PHE A 98 2.00 22.56 1.35
C PHE A 98 1.45 22.10 0.00
N GLY A 99 0.59 22.91 -0.62
CA GLY A 99 -0.01 22.62 -1.92
C GLY A 99 1.01 22.42 -3.05
N PRO A 100 1.93 23.37 -3.29
CA PRO A 100 2.98 23.20 -4.30
C PRO A 100 3.87 21.98 -4.03
N TRP A 101 4.17 21.67 -2.76
CA TRP A 101 4.93 20.48 -2.37
C TRP A 101 4.19 19.19 -2.72
N ALA A 102 2.88 19.12 -2.47
CA ALA A 102 2.07 17.97 -2.85
C ALA A 102 2.09 17.72 -4.37
N VAL A 103 2.06 18.80 -5.19
CA VAL A 103 2.20 18.69 -6.65
C VAL A 103 3.58 18.15 -7.06
N ILE A 104 4.65 18.65 -6.44
CA ILE A 104 6.02 18.18 -6.70
C ILE A 104 6.16 16.69 -6.33
N ILE A 105 5.77 16.31 -5.12
CA ILE A 105 5.84 14.92 -4.63
C ILE A 105 5.04 13.98 -5.54
N GLY A 106 3.81 14.36 -5.91
CA GLY A 106 2.97 13.52 -6.76
C GLY A 106 3.61 13.19 -8.11
N LYS A 107 4.27 14.16 -8.73
CA LYS A 107 4.98 13.94 -9.99
C LYS A 107 6.29 13.17 -9.82
N LEU A 108 7.04 13.42 -8.75
CA LEU A 108 8.24 12.67 -8.41
C LEU A 108 7.93 11.18 -8.13
N MET A 109 6.79 10.87 -7.52
CA MET A 109 6.36 9.49 -7.28
C MET A 109 6.13 8.69 -8.58
N VAL A 110 5.73 9.34 -9.67
CA VAL A 110 5.61 8.68 -10.99
C VAL A 110 6.98 8.28 -11.54
N ASP A 111 7.98 9.15 -11.40
CA ASP A 111 9.34 8.86 -11.82
C ASP A 111 9.99 7.78 -10.94
N LEU A 112 9.75 7.84 -9.62
CA LEU A 112 10.13 6.77 -8.70
C LEU A 112 9.51 5.43 -9.10
N GLY A 113 8.21 5.40 -9.42
CA GLY A 113 7.51 4.18 -9.85
C GLY A 113 8.15 3.55 -11.09
N ARG A 114 8.48 4.36 -12.10
CA ARG A 114 9.17 3.89 -13.32
C ARG A 114 10.55 3.30 -13.00
N PHE A 115 11.30 3.93 -12.10
CA PHE A 115 12.60 3.42 -11.66
C PHE A 115 12.47 2.12 -10.86
N LEU A 116 11.47 2.00 -9.98
CA LEU A 116 11.24 0.77 -9.21
C LEU A 116 10.99 -0.44 -10.11
N VAL A 117 10.38 -0.26 -11.29
CA VAL A 117 10.25 -1.33 -12.29
C VAL A 117 11.61 -1.82 -12.77
N ILE A 118 12.54 -0.91 -13.07
CA ILE A 118 13.91 -1.24 -13.49
C ILE A 118 14.62 -1.99 -12.35
N LEU A 119 14.54 -1.47 -11.12
CA LEU A 119 15.12 -2.10 -9.94
C LEU A 119 14.56 -3.52 -9.73
N ALA A 120 13.24 -3.70 -9.86
CA ALA A 120 12.59 -5.00 -9.71
C ALA A 120 13.07 -6.03 -10.75
N ILE A 121 13.33 -5.62 -11.99
CA ILE A 121 13.88 -6.51 -13.03
C ILE A 121 15.28 -7.00 -12.64
N PHE A 122 16.17 -6.11 -12.18
CA PHE A 122 17.49 -6.49 -11.69
C PHE A 122 17.39 -7.39 -10.46
N MET A 123 16.57 -7.01 -9.48
CA MET A 123 16.38 -7.79 -8.26
C MET A 123 15.86 -9.20 -8.56
N PHE A 124 14.91 -9.34 -9.47
CA PHE A 124 14.42 -10.64 -9.94
C PHE A 124 15.53 -11.48 -10.60
N GLY A 125 16.32 -10.89 -11.49
CA GLY A 125 17.44 -11.59 -12.15
C GLY A 125 18.48 -12.10 -11.15
N PHE A 126 18.89 -11.25 -10.20
CA PHE A 126 19.82 -11.64 -9.15
C PHE A 126 19.23 -12.64 -8.15
N THR A 127 17.92 -12.55 -7.86
CA THR A 127 17.20 -13.53 -7.03
C THR A 127 17.33 -14.91 -7.64
N MET A 128 16.95 -15.06 -8.91
CA MET A 128 16.99 -16.36 -9.60
C MET A 128 18.42 -16.91 -9.66
N TYR A 129 19.41 -16.04 -9.88
CA TYR A 129 20.82 -16.46 -9.95
C TYR A 129 21.37 -16.89 -8.58
N LEU A 130 21.09 -16.16 -7.51
CA LEU A 130 21.50 -16.55 -6.15
C LEU A 130 20.77 -17.80 -5.68
N SER A 131 19.47 -17.95 -5.95
CA SER A 131 18.73 -19.18 -5.63
C SER A 131 19.33 -20.39 -6.34
N ALA A 132 19.85 -20.23 -7.57
CA ALA A 132 20.57 -21.30 -8.26
C ALA A 132 21.90 -21.67 -7.57
N ILE A 133 22.64 -20.69 -7.02
CA ILE A 133 23.89 -20.94 -6.28
C ILE A 133 23.61 -21.63 -4.93
N TYR A 134 22.51 -21.25 -4.27
CA TYR A 134 22.07 -21.87 -3.02
C TYR A 134 21.44 -23.25 -3.20
N ASN A 135 21.23 -23.72 -4.43
CA ASN A 135 20.82 -25.09 -4.66
C ASN A 135 22.00 -26.06 -4.43
N PRO A 136 21.86 -27.02 -3.50
CA PRO A 136 22.93 -27.97 -3.18
C PRO A 136 23.19 -28.94 -4.33
N MET A 137 24.45 -29.37 -4.47
CA MET A 137 24.83 -30.48 -5.35
C MET A 137 24.28 -31.78 -4.74
N ARG A 138 23.06 -32.17 -5.11
CA ARG A 138 22.44 -33.41 -4.63
C ARG A 138 23.05 -34.63 -5.34
N PRO A 139 23.45 -35.70 -4.63
CA PRO A 139 23.36 -37.03 -5.23
C PRO A 139 21.87 -37.38 -5.39
N ILE A 140 21.51 -38.01 -6.51
CA ILE A 140 20.13 -38.31 -6.94
C ILE A 140 19.31 -39.10 -5.88
N TYR A 141 19.93 -39.63 -4.82
CA TYR A 141 19.36 -40.67 -3.95
C TYR A 141 19.26 -40.36 -2.44
N THR A 142 19.67 -39.19 -1.94
CA THR A 142 19.44 -38.84 -0.52
C THR A 142 18.58 -37.58 -0.41
N GLY A 143 17.34 -37.79 0.01
CA GLY A 143 16.39 -36.71 0.27
C GLY A 143 16.82 -35.81 1.43
N GLN A 144 16.34 -34.57 1.40
CA GLN A 144 16.37 -33.55 2.47
C GLN A 144 17.59 -32.61 2.56
N ALA A 145 18.17 -32.20 1.44
CA ALA A 145 18.90 -30.91 1.45
C ALA A 145 17.89 -29.75 1.22
N PRO A 146 17.79 -28.77 2.13
CA PRO A 146 16.85 -27.66 1.99
C PRO A 146 17.20 -26.86 0.73
N VAL A 147 16.23 -26.74 -0.18
CA VAL A 147 16.31 -25.85 -1.34
C VAL A 147 15.91 -24.46 -0.88
N GLN A 148 16.69 -23.45 -1.25
CA GLN A 148 16.32 -22.07 -0.98
C GLN A 148 15.22 -21.64 -1.95
N ASP A 149 14.08 -21.27 -1.42
CA ASP A 149 12.97 -20.74 -2.21
C ASP A 149 13.36 -19.37 -2.78
N PRO A 150 12.99 -19.07 -4.05
CA PRO A 150 13.25 -17.76 -4.65
C PRO A 150 12.67 -16.60 -3.84
N PHE A 151 11.53 -16.81 -3.16
CA PHE A 151 10.93 -15.78 -2.31
C PHE A 151 11.82 -15.41 -1.12
N SER A 152 12.39 -16.39 -0.41
CA SER A 152 13.32 -16.14 0.69
C SER A 152 14.61 -15.46 0.22
N THR A 153 15.08 -15.82 -0.98
CA THR A 153 16.24 -15.16 -1.59
C THR A 153 15.91 -13.71 -1.98
N SER A 154 14.71 -13.44 -2.48
CA SER A 154 14.26 -12.09 -2.84
C SER A 154 14.11 -11.18 -1.62
N GLU A 155 13.63 -11.72 -0.49
CA GLU A 155 13.53 -11.01 0.78
C GLU A 155 14.92 -10.62 1.29
N LEU A 156 15.87 -11.56 1.24
CA LEU A 156 17.26 -11.33 1.60
C LEU A 156 17.88 -10.22 0.73
N LEU A 157 17.68 -10.27 -0.60
CA LEU A 157 18.18 -9.23 -1.49
C LEU A 157 17.49 -7.88 -1.27
N PHE A 158 16.19 -7.86 -0.98
CA PHE A 158 15.44 -6.66 -0.68
C PHE A 158 15.97 -5.95 0.57
N PHE A 159 16.11 -6.67 1.69
CA PHE A 159 16.64 -6.08 2.93
C PHE A 159 18.11 -5.70 2.81
N SER A 160 18.86 -6.38 1.94
CA SER A 160 20.25 -6.01 1.68
C SER A 160 20.42 -4.66 0.99
N LEU A 161 19.41 -4.13 0.29
CA LEU A 161 19.44 -2.76 -0.26
C LEU A 161 19.56 -1.70 0.84
N PHE A 162 19.06 -2.02 2.03
CA PHE A 162 19.10 -1.14 3.21
C PHE A 162 20.29 -1.46 4.13
N GLY A 163 21.22 -2.32 3.70
CA GLY A 163 22.39 -2.71 4.49
C GLY A 163 22.08 -3.63 5.67
N LEU A 164 20.90 -4.28 5.70
CA LEU A 164 20.48 -5.13 6.83
C LEU A 164 20.92 -6.60 6.71
N VAL A 165 21.68 -6.94 5.66
CA VAL A 165 22.14 -8.31 5.41
C VAL A 165 23.64 -8.33 5.31
N GLU A 166 24.27 -9.07 6.22
CA GLU A 166 25.71 -9.28 6.21
C GLU A 166 26.06 -10.62 5.56
N PRO A 167 27.17 -10.71 4.80
CA PRO A 167 27.60 -11.94 4.13
C PRO A 167 27.85 -13.14 5.06
N ASP A 168 28.07 -12.90 6.36
CA ASP A 168 28.39 -13.95 7.32
C ASP A 168 27.15 -14.52 8.03
N TYR A 169 26.01 -13.81 7.97
CA TYR A 169 24.70 -14.28 8.47
C TYR A 169 23.80 -14.85 7.35
N MET A 170 24.35 -15.04 6.14
CA MET A 170 23.64 -15.67 5.04
C MET A 170 23.41 -17.17 5.25
N PRO A 171 22.42 -17.78 4.56
CA PRO A 171 22.13 -19.20 4.70
C PRO A 171 23.38 -20.09 4.56
N PRO A 172 23.56 -21.09 5.44
CA PRO A 172 24.73 -21.96 5.41
C PRO A 172 24.74 -22.86 4.17
N PHE A 173 25.95 -23.11 3.65
CA PHE A 173 26.18 -24.05 2.55
C PHE A 173 26.40 -25.46 3.13
N TYR A 174 25.59 -26.43 2.74
CA TYR A 174 25.72 -27.83 3.21
C TYR A 174 26.51 -28.71 2.23
N SER A 175 26.08 -28.77 0.97
CA SER A 175 26.64 -29.68 -0.05
C SER A 175 26.96 -28.91 -1.32
N HIS A 176 27.95 -28.02 -1.21
CA HIS A 176 28.38 -27.14 -2.29
C HIS A 176 29.90 -27.24 -2.44
N PRO A 177 30.44 -26.93 -3.63
CA PRO A 177 31.87 -26.94 -3.82
C PRO A 177 32.51 -25.82 -2.98
N PHE A 178 33.76 -25.98 -2.59
CA PHE A 178 34.48 -25.03 -1.73
C PHE A 178 34.46 -23.59 -2.27
N TRP A 179 34.38 -23.43 -3.60
CA TRP A 179 34.35 -22.14 -4.27
C TRP A 179 32.96 -21.48 -4.31
N ALA A 180 31.87 -22.21 -4.03
CA ALA A 180 30.50 -21.66 -4.12
C ALA A 180 30.24 -20.54 -3.12
N LYS A 181 30.77 -20.64 -1.89
CA LYS A 181 30.67 -19.56 -0.90
C LYS A 181 31.34 -18.29 -1.40
N THR A 182 32.51 -18.42 -2.03
CA THR A 182 33.23 -17.30 -2.64
C THR A 182 32.45 -16.73 -3.83
N LEU A 183 31.94 -17.58 -4.72
CA LEU A 183 31.11 -17.14 -5.84
C LEU A 183 29.90 -16.35 -5.35
N MET A 184 29.16 -16.87 -4.37
CA MET A 184 28.02 -16.20 -3.78
C MET A 184 28.41 -14.81 -3.26
N LYS A 185 29.48 -14.70 -2.48
CA LYS A 185 29.95 -13.40 -1.95
C LYS A 185 30.30 -12.41 -3.07
N VAL A 186 30.93 -12.89 -4.14
CA VAL A 186 31.25 -12.08 -5.32
C VAL A 186 29.99 -11.61 -6.03
N VAL A 187 29.05 -12.52 -6.29
CA VAL A 187 27.77 -12.22 -6.98
C VAL A 187 26.94 -11.24 -6.15
N PHE A 188 26.87 -11.44 -4.84
CA PHE A 188 26.21 -10.51 -3.93
C PHE A 188 26.89 -9.13 -3.92
N GLY A 189 28.23 -9.09 -3.94
CA GLY A 189 28.98 -7.83 -4.06
C GLY A 189 28.70 -7.10 -5.38
N VAL A 190 28.61 -7.82 -6.50
CA VAL A 190 28.21 -7.26 -7.79
C VAL A 190 26.77 -6.73 -7.74
N TYR A 191 25.85 -7.48 -7.13
CA TYR A 191 24.47 -7.02 -6.91
C TYR A 191 24.43 -5.70 -6.13
N GLN A 192 25.20 -5.58 -5.05
CA GLN A 192 25.28 -4.35 -4.24
C GLN A 192 25.89 -3.18 -5.02
N MET A 193 26.92 -3.43 -5.82
CA MET A 193 27.51 -2.40 -6.68
C MET A 193 26.51 -1.91 -7.74
N VAL A 194 25.81 -2.82 -8.41
CA VAL A 194 24.81 -2.44 -9.42
C VAL A 194 23.62 -1.74 -8.79
N THR A 195 23.05 -2.28 -7.72
CA THR A 195 21.82 -1.71 -7.15
C THR A 195 22.08 -0.47 -6.31
N VAL A 196 22.92 -0.56 -5.28
CA VAL A 196 23.12 0.53 -4.32
C VAL A 196 24.04 1.63 -4.89
N VAL A 197 25.14 1.26 -5.54
CA VAL A 197 26.09 2.28 -6.04
C VAL A 197 25.66 2.87 -7.37
N VAL A 198 25.14 2.07 -8.31
CA VAL A 198 24.75 2.59 -9.63
C VAL A 198 23.29 3.02 -9.65
N LEU A 199 22.35 2.10 -9.45
CA LEU A 199 20.93 2.37 -9.68
C LEU A 199 20.37 3.42 -8.71
N ILE A 200 20.63 3.32 -7.40
CA ILE A 200 20.11 4.32 -6.43
C ILE A 200 20.68 5.72 -6.71
N ASN A 201 21.97 5.84 -7.06
CA ASN A 201 22.56 7.13 -7.40
C ASN A 201 21.96 7.74 -8.68
N LEU A 202 21.63 6.89 -9.67
CA LEU A 202 20.90 7.33 -10.85
C LEU A 202 19.46 7.76 -10.52
N LEU A 203 18.77 7.08 -9.60
CA LEU A 203 17.45 7.50 -9.12
C LEU A 203 17.53 8.90 -8.50
N ILE A 204 18.51 9.15 -7.62
CA ILE A 204 18.70 10.46 -7.01
C ILE A 204 18.94 11.53 -8.09
N ALA A 205 19.78 11.24 -9.08
CA ALA A 205 20.06 12.16 -10.19
C ALA A 205 18.80 12.50 -11.01
N MET A 206 18.02 11.48 -11.40
CA MET A 206 16.78 11.68 -12.16
C MET A 206 15.72 12.46 -11.35
N MET A 207 15.56 12.12 -10.07
CA MET A 207 14.61 12.80 -9.18
C MET A 207 15.01 14.25 -8.96
N SER A 208 16.32 14.55 -8.89
CA SER A 208 16.83 15.91 -8.77
C SER A 208 16.54 16.75 -10.02
N ASP A 209 16.79 16.23 -11.23
CA ASP A 209 16.45 16.93 -12.48
C ASP A 209 14.94 17.21 -12.58
N THR A 210 14.13 16.18 -12.34
CA THR A 210 12.67 16.33 -12.36
C THR A 210 12.19 17.31 -11.29
N TYR A 211 12.76 17.29 -10.07
CA TYR A 211 12.41 18.23 -9.00
C TYR A 211 12.63 19.67 -9.45
N GLN A 212 13.81 20.00 -9.99
CA GLN A 212 14.12 21.37 -10.43
C GLN A 212 13.17 21.85 -11.53
N ARG A 213 12.87 20.99 -12.50
CA ARG A 213 11.94 21.31 -13.60
C ARG A 213 10.52 21.57 -13.11
N ILE A 214 10.03 20.79 -12.14
CA ILE A 214 8.65 20.91 -11.64
C ILE A 214 8.52 22.04 -10.64
N HIS A 215 9.50 22.22 -9.77
CA HIS A 215 9.49 23.25 -8.73
C HIS A 215 9.25 24.66 -9.32
N ALA A 216 9.81 24.97 -10.49
CA ALA A 216 9.59 26.26 -11.15
C ALA A 216 8.13 26.52 -11.59
N LYS A 217 7.31 25.48 -11.73
CA LYS A 217 5.91 25.56 -12.22
C LYS A 217 4.88 25.08 -11.21
N SER A 218 5.30 24.57 -10.05
CA SER A 218 4.43 23.92 -9.07
C SER A 218 3.32 24.84 -8.54
N ASP A 219 3.61 26.13 -8.35
CA ASP A 219 2.64 27.11 -7.86
C ASP A 219 1.49 27.34 -8.83
N ILE A 220 1.79 27.40 -10.13
CA ILE A 220 0.79 27.61 -11.18
C ILE A 220 -0.11 26.37 -11.28
N GLU A 221 0.50 25.18 -11.28
CA GLU A 221 -0.23 23.92 -11.35
C GLU A 221 -1.08 23.68 -10.10
N TRP A 222 -0.55 24.01 -8.93
CA TRP A 222 -1.31 23.95 -7.68
C TRP A 222 -2.52 24.90 -7.71
N LYS A 223 -2.34 26.17 -8.11
CA LYS A 223 -3.45 27.13 -8.22
C LYS A 223 -4.52 26.67 -9.22
N TYR A 224 -4.11 26.06 -10.34
CA TYR A 224 -5.03 25.47 -11.31
C TYR A 224 -5.82 24.29 -10.70
N GLY A 225 -5.12 23.37 -10.02
CA GLY A 225 -5.74 22.26 -9.31
C GLY A 225 -6.72 22.74 -8.22
N LEU A 226 -6.32 23.75 -7.45
CA LEU A 226 -7.16 24.38 -6.44
C LEU A 226 -8.41 25.02 -7.04
N ALA A 227 -8.30 25.74 -8.15
CA ALA A 227 -9.46 26.32 -8.84
C ALA A 227 -10.45 25.25 -9.34
N LYS A 228 -9.94 24.15 -9.89
CA LYS A 228 -10.77 23.00 -10.30
C LYS A 228 -11.49 22.40 -9.10
N LEU A 229 -10.79 22.24 -7.98
CA LEU A 229 -11.31 21.67 -6.75
C LEU A 229 -12.40 22.54 -6.11
N ILE A 230 -12.17 23.85 -6.00
CA ILE A 230 -13.17 24.82 -5.50
C ILE A 230 -14.45 24.75 -6.35
N ARG A 231 -14.31 24.72 -7.68
CA ARG A 231 -15.46 24.59 -8.59
C ARG A 231 -16.20 23.26 -8.44
N ASN A 232 -15.48 22.18 -8.14
CA ASN A 232 -16.09 20.87 -7.91
C ASN A 232 -16.82 20.83 -6.56
N MET A 233 -16.23 21.42 -5.51
CA MET A 233 -16.87 21.56 -4.20
C MET A 233 -18.15 22.40 -4.28
N SER A 234 -18.15 23.51 -5.03
CA SER A 234 -19.35 24.34 -5.17
C SER A 234 -20.51 23.65 -5.91
N ARG A 235 -20.23 22.59 -6.68
CA ARG A 235 -21.22 21.80 -7.42
C ARG A 235 -21.70 20.55 -6.68
N THR A 236 -21.01 20.16 -5.60
CA THR A 236 -21.30 18.92 -4.86
C THR A 236 -22.05 19.24 -3.56
N SER A 237 -23.04 18.44 -3.18
CA SER A 237 -23.78 18.65 -1.93
C SER A 237 -22.85 18.50 -0.72
N GLY A 238 -22.73 19.54 0.10
CA GLY A 238 -21.79 19.62 1.24
C GLY A 238 -22.23 18.86 2.51
N THR A 239 -23.00 17.79 2.40
CA THR A 239 -23.44 17.03 3.58
C THR A 239 -22.31 16.11 4.07
N PRO A 240 -21.75 16.34 5.27
CA PRO A 240 -20.66 15.51 5.77
C PRO A 240 -21.15 14.09 6.08
N SER A 241 -20.25 13.10 5.94
CA SER A 241 -20.45 11.78 6.54
C SER A 241 -20.50 11.93 8.07
N PRO A 242 -21.34 11.19 8.81
CA PRO A 242 -22.31 10.18 8.37
C PRO A 242 -23.73 10.76 8.13
N LEU A 243 -23.94 12.06 8.32
CA LEU A 243 -25.26 12.71 8.20
C LEU A 243 -25.83 12.60 6.78
N ASN A 244 -24.97 12.45 5.78
CA ASN A 244 -25.34 12.20 4.40
C ASN A 244 -26.22 10.94 4.20
N LEU A 245 -26.11 9.93 5.08
CA LEU A 245 -26.93 8.71 5.03
C LEU A 245 -28.41 9.03 5.28
N LEU A 246 -28.69 9.77 6.34
CA LEU A 246 -30.06 10.12 6.72
C LEU A 246 -30.73 10.96 5.64
N LEU A 247 -30.03 11.98 5.15
CA LEU A 247 -30.56 12.89 4.14
C LEU A 247 -30.81 12.20 2.79
N LYS A 248 -29.93 11.28 2.37
CA LYS A 248 -30.14 10.50 1.14
C LYS A 248 -31.28 9.50 1.30
N LEU A 249 -31.43 8.88 2.47
CA LEU A 249 -32.54 7.98 2.78
C LEU A 249 -33.88 8.72 2.75
N THR A 250 -33.98 9.90 3.38
CA THR A 250 -35.22 10.68 3.38
C THR A 250 -35.58 11.18 1.98
N VAL A 251 -34.62 11.67 1.19
CA VAL A 251 -34.86 12.08 -0.21
C VAL A 251 -35.32 10.89 -1.06
N SER A 252 -34.69 9.72 -0.91
CA SER A 252 -35.08 8.50 -1.64
C SER A 252 -36.48 8.02 -1.24
N ALA A 253 -36.82 8.08 0.06
CA ALA A 253 -38.14 7.71 0.56
C ALA A 253 -39.24 8.65 0.03
N VAL A 254 -39.00 9.96 0.03
CA VAL A 254 -39.94 10.96 -0.52
C VAL A 254 -40.09 10.78 -2.05
N ALA A 255 -39.00 10.53 -2.77
CA ALA A 255 -39.06 10.24 -4.20
C ALA A 255 -39.87 8.97 -4.47
N CYS A 256 -39.63 7.89 -3.72
CA CYS A 256 -40.36 6.63 -3.86
C CYS A 256 -41.86 6.80 -3.54
N ALA A 257 -42.20 7.59 -2.52
CA ALA A 257 -43.59 7.92 -2.19
C ALA A 257 -44.28 8.75 -3.27
N LYS A 258 -43.55 9.66 -3.94
CA LYS A 258 -44.08 10.50 -5.03
C LYS A 258 -44.29 9.74 -6.34
N TYR A 259 -43.51 8.70 -6.63
CA TYR A 259 -43.66 7.86 -7.83
C TYR A 259 -44.64 6.69 -7.66
N ARG A 260 -45.17 6.47 -6.44
CA ARG A 260 -46.13 5.40 -6.13
C ARG A 260 -47.60 5.85 -6.13
N GLY A 261 -47.88 7.13 -6.37
CA GLY A 261 -49.22 7.71 -6.55
C GLY A 261 -49.37 8.29 -7.94
#